data_AF-A0A6F9CNC5-F1
#
_entry.id   AF-A0A6F9CNC5-F1
#
_cell.length_a   1.000
_cell.length_b   1.000
_cell.length_c   1.000
_cell.angle_alpha   90.00
_cell.angle_beta   90.00
_cell.angle_gamma   90.00
#
_symmetry.space_group_name_H-M   'P 1'
#
loop_
_entity.id
_entity.type
_entity.pdbx_description
1 polymer ?
#
loop_
_entity_poly.entity_id
_entity_poly.type
_entity_poly.pdbx_seq_one_letter_code
_entity_poly.pdbx_strand_id
1 'polypeptide(L)'
;MGEPEPLKFVSLEEEVDYWKEQVAKHQQRSEEAQEELQEFQQMSRDYEVELEMELKQCETRNQELLTQNNRLHEKYETQHSEAYRQISTLEGDLAETTAIRDQLHKYIRELEQANDDLERAKRATIMSLEDFEQRMNHVIERNAFLESELDEKESLLESVQRLKDEARGLSSPPPSRPPHPSASPFITPPPSYSRGDGQSGTPLTASARISALNIVGELLRKVGNLESKLASCREFVYEQSPGRSTLSGGQGAPPIQKGTSSDTPMVKRLDFGPGPKIIL
;
A
#
# COMPACT_ATOMS: atom_id res chain seq x y z
N MET A 1 81.23 -28.65 70.09
CA MET A 1 81.83 -29.92 69.67
C MET A 1 82.61 -30.46 70.86
N GLY A 2 82.09 -31.47 71.54
CA GLY A 2 82.90 -32.24 72.49
C GLY A 2 83.73 -33.23 71.69
N GLU A 3 85.03 -33.31 71.94
CA GLU A 3 85.85 -34.40 71.42
C GLU A 3 85.25 -35.73 71.91
N PRO A 4 85.02 -36.72 71.04
CA PRO A 4 84.56 -38.03 71.48
C PRO A 4 85.66 -38.66 72.35
N GLU A 5 85.29 -39.13 73.55
CA GLU A 5 86.20 -39.85 74.44
C GLU A 5 86.89 -41.00 73.69
N PRO A 6 88.20 -41.23 73.91
CA PRO A 6 88.92 -42.29 73.23
C PRO A 6 88.35 -43.65 73.64
N LEU A 7 87.71 -44.32 72.67
CA LEU A 7 87.17 -45.66 72.83
C LEU A 7 88.30 -46.60 73.29
N LYS A 8 88.15 -47.20 74.48
CA LYS A 8 89.08 -48.18 75.03
C LYS A 8 88.48 -49.56 74.85
N PHE A 9 89.14 -50.38 74.03
CA PHE A 9 88.74 -51.76 73.74
C PHE A 9 89.54 -52.74 74.62
N VAL A 10 88.90 -53.80 75.10
CA VAL A 10 89.54 -54.82 75.95
C VAL A 10 90.31 -55.84 75.11
N SER A 11 89.98 -55.93 73.81
CA SER A 11 90.59 -56.81 72.80
C SER A 11 90.51 -56.15 71.41
N LEU A 12 91.45 -56.46 70.52
CA LEU A 12 91.38 -56.09 69.09
C LEU A 12 90.10 -56.61 68.42
N GLU A 13 89.56 -57.72 68.92
CA GLU A 13 88.35 -58.35 68.39
C GLU A 13 87.09 -57.52 68.72
N GLU A 14 87.04 -56.93 69.91
CA GLU A 14 85.96 -56.05 70.36
C GLU A 14 86.01 -54.69 69.62
N GLU A 15 87.20 -54.19 69.30
CA GLU A 15 87.39 -53.01 68.44
C GLU A 15 86.89 -53.26 67.02
N VAL A 16 87.26 -54.39 66.42
CA VAL A 16 86.84 -54.78 65.08
C VAL A 16 85.31 -54.95 65.02
N ASP A 17 84.70 -55.58 66.01
CA ASP A 17 83.25 -55.79 66.03
C ASP A 17 82.48 -54.49 66.28
N TYR A 18 82.99 -53.59 67.12
CA TYR A 18 82.43 -52.24 67.27
C TYR A 18 82.44 -51.46 65.94
N TRP A 19 83.58 -51.42 65.25
CA TRP A 19 83.66 -50.70 63.97
C TRP A 19 82.81 -51.35 62.88
N LYS A 20 82.69 -52.69 62.84
CA LYS A 20 81.75 -53.38 61.95
C LYS A 20 80.29 -52.99 62.24
N GLU A 21 79.89 -52.95 63.51
CA GLU A 21 78.53 -52.55 63.90
C GLU A 21 78.27 -51.07 63.53
N GLN A 22 79.25 -50.20 63.71
CA GLN A 22 79.14 -48.78 63.33
C GLN A 22 79.06 -48.60 61.81
N VAL A 23 79.88 -49.32 61.04
CA VAL A 23 79.76 -49.35 59.57
C VAL A 23 78.39 -49.86 59.15
N ALA A 24 77.88 -50.94 59.77
CA ALA A 24 76.55 -51.47 59.50
C ALA A 24 75.44 -50.44 59.80
N LYS A 25 75.51 -49.72 60.93
CA LYS A 25 74.55 -48.65 61.27
C LYS A 25 74.63 -47.45 60.31
N HIS A 26 75.82 -47.03 59.92
CA HIS A 26 75.99 -45.95 58.95
C HIS A 26 75.51 -46.36 57.56
N GLN A 27 75.76 -47.61 57.16
CA GLN A 27 75.25 -48.19 55.92
C GLN A 27 73.72 -48.21 55.94
N GLN A 28 73.11 -48.74 57.00
CA GLN A 28 71.65 -48.77 57.16
C GLN A 28 71.05 -47.36 57.07
N ARG A 29 71.60 -46.38 57.81
CA ARG A 29 71.10 -44.99 57.74
C ARG A 29 71.28 -44.35 56.36
N SER A 30 72.36 -44.70 55.66
CA SER A 30 72.58 -44.23 54.28
C SER A 30 71.56 -44.86 53.33
N GLU A 31 71.22 -46.13 53.52
CA GLU A 31 70.20 -46.85 52.75
C GLU A 31 68.81 -46.26 53.01
N GLU A 32 68.41 -46.10 54.28
CA GLU A 32 67.14 -45.48 54.68
C GLU A 32 66.99 -44.07 54.11
N ALA A 33 68.00 -43.21 54.24
CA ALA A 33 67.96 -41.86 53.67
C ALA A 33 67.90 -41.86 52.12
N GLN A 34 68.51 -42.86 51.49
CA GLN A 34 68.48 -43.03 50.05
C GLN A 34 67.09 -43.52 49.57
N GLU A 35 66.42 -44.38 50.33
CA GLU A 35 65.05 -44.81 50.09
C GLU A 35 64.07 -43.63 50.26
N GLU A 36 64.15 -42.90 51.38
CA GLU A 36 63.32 -41.70 51.62
C GLU A 36 63.47 -40.65 50.51
N LEU A 37 64.70 -40.41 50.05
CA LEU A 37 64.95 -39.49 48.94
C LEU A 37 64.32 -39.99 47.64
N GLN A 38 64.39 -41.29 47.35
CA GLN A 38 63.76 -41.87 46.16
C GLN A 38 62.24 -41.75 46.21
N GLU A 39 61.63 -42.02 47.37
CA GLU A 39 60.19 -41.85 47.57
C GLU A 39 59.78 -40.39 47.40
N PHE A 40 60.49 -39.44 48.02
CA PHE A 40 60.21 -38.02 47.87
C PHE A 40 60.35 -37.56 46.41
N GLN A 41 61.39 -38.00 45.71
CA GLN A 41 61.58 -37.70 44.29
C GLN A 41 60.46 -38.28 43.43
N GLN A 42 60.00 -39.49 43.73
CA GLN A 42 58.87 -40.09 43.01
C GLN A 42 57.58 -39.31 43.28
N MET A 43 57.32 -38.94 44.53
CA MET A 43 56.14 -38.16 44.89
C MET A 43 56.15 -36.75 44.31
N SER A 44 57.31 -36.11 44.21
CA SER A 44 57.45 -34.83 43.49
C SER A 44 57.08 -34.99 42.02
N ARG A 45 57.59 -36.04 41.35
CA ARG A 45 57.26 -36.30 39.94
C ARG A 45 55.77 -36.55 39.73
N ASP A 46 55.15 -37.36 40.58
CA ASP A 46 53.72 -37.67 40.47
C ASP A 46 52.87 -36.41 40.69
N TYR A 47 53.26 -35.54 41.64
CA TYR A 47 52.60 -34.27 41.89
C TYR A 47 52.78 -33.26 40.74
N GLU A 48 53.98 -33.18 40.15
CA GLU A 48 54.25 -32.37 38.96
C GLU A 48 53.34 -32.79 37.79
N VAL A 49 53.18 -34.09 37.55
CA VAL A 49 52.29 -34.61 36.51
C VAL A 49 50.82 -34.26 36.78
N GLU A 50 50.36 -34.32 38.03
CA GLU A 50 49.01 -33.90 38.41
C GLU A 50 48.79 -32.41 38.14
N LEU A 51 49.73 -31.55 38.53
CA LEU A 51 49.68 -30.12 38.26
C LEU A 51 49.71 -29.79 36.76
N GLU A 52 50.54 -30.48 35.97
CA GLU A 52 50.60 -30.32 34.52
C GLU A 52 49.28 -30.73 33.86
N MET A 53 48.64 -31.79 34.35
CA MET A 53 47.32 -32.22 33.88
C MET A 53 46.24 -31.18 34.19
N GLU A 54 46.20 -30.65 35.42
CA GLU A 54 45.26 -29.59 35.80
C GLU A 54 45.47 -28.32 34.98
N LEU A 55 46.74 -27.92 34.78
CA LEU A 55 47.09 -26.76 33.96
C LEU A 55 46.57 -26.95 32.52
N LYS A 56 46.84 -28.11 31.91
CA LYS A 56 46.39 -28.42 30.55
C LYS A 56 44.88 -28.45 30.43
N GLN A 57 44.18 -28.96 31.44
CA GLN A 57 42.72 -28.93 31.49
C GLN A 57 42.20 -27.50 31.56
N CYS A 58 42.81 -26.65 32.39
CA CYS A 58 42.47 -25.24 32.52
C CYS A 58 42.72 -24.48 31.20
N GLU A 59 43.86 -24.70 30.55
CA GLU A 59 44.19 -24.14 29.24
C GLU A 59 43.19 -24.53 28.17
N THR A 60 42.82 -25.82 28.11
CA THR A 60 41.82 -26.32 27.15
C THR A 60 40.47 -25.65 27.37
N ARG A 61 40.03 -25.56 28.63
CA ARG A 61 38.77 -24.89 29.00
C ARG A 61 38.80 -23.41 28.64
N ASN A 62 39.93 -22.74 28.81
CA ASN A 62 40.09 -21.34 28.44
C ASN A 62 40.00 -21.14 26.92
N GLN A 63 40.67 -22.00 26.14
CA GLN A 63 40.56 -22.00 24.67
C GLN A 63 39.13 -22.23 24.19
N GLU A 64 38.41 -23.18 24.79
CA GLU A 64 36.99 -23.42 24.49
C GLU A 64 36.13 -22.19 24.81
N LEU A 65 36.34 -21.56 25.96
CA LEU A 65 35.61 -20.34 26.33
C LEU A 65 35.91 -19.17 25.38
N LEU A 66 37.17 -19.00 24.96
CA LEU A 66 37.56 -17.98 23.99
C LEU A 66 36.89 -18.20 22.62
N THR A 67 36.90 -19.43 22.12
CA THR A 67 36.24 -19.75 20.84
C THR A 67 34.73 -19.56 20.92
N GLN A 68 34.09 -19.93 22.03
CA GLN A 68 32.67 -19.66 22.26
C GLN A 68 32.38 -18.17 22.35
N ASN A 69 33.21 -17.40 23.05
CA ASN A 69 33.06 -15.96 23.19
C ASN A 69 33.16 -15.26 21.83
N ASN A 70 34.19 -15.56 21.04
CA ASN A 70 34.37 -15.03 19.69
C ASN A 70 33.17 -15.36 18.81
N ARG A 71 32.69 -16.60 18.84
CA ARG A 71 31.51 -17.03 18.07
C ARG A 71 30.24 -16.28 18.49
N LEU A 72 30.06 -16.04 19.79
CA LEU A 72 28.91 -15.26 20.29
C LEU A 72 29.03 -13.79 19.89
N HIS A 73 30.23 -13.23 19.95
CA HIS A 73 30.49 -11.86 19.53
C HIS A 73 30.21 -11.68 18.03
N GLU A 74 30.71 -12.57 17.17
CA GLU A 74 30.44 -12.53 15.73
C GLU A 74 28.94 -12.63 15.44
N LYS A 75 28.23 -13.56 16.10
CA LYS A 75 26.77 -13.67 15.95
C LYS A 75 26.05 -12.40 16.36
N TYR A 76 26.41 -11.83 17.51
CA TYR A 76 25.83 -10.58 17.98
C TYR A 76 26.08 -9.45 16.98
N GLU A 77 27.32 -9.33 16.48
CA GLU A 77 27.69 -8.30 15.50
C GLU A 77 26.90 -8.45 14.20
N THR A 78 26.79 -9.67 13.66
CA THR A 78 25.99 -9.94 12.45
C THR A 78 24.52 -9.58 12.67
N GLN A 79 23.91 -10.05 13.75
CA GLN A 79 22.50 -9.79 14.06
C GLN A 79 22.23 -8.30 14.28
N HIS A 80 23.13 -7.63 14.99
CA HIS A 80 23.07 -6.20 15.21
C HIS A 80 23.16 -5.45 13.88
N SER A 81 24.14 -5.76 13.04
CA SER A 81 24.30 -5.11 11.72
C SER A 81 23.08 -5.34 10.81
N GLU A 82 22.50 -6.54 10.82
CA GLU A 82 21.29 -6.87 10.06
C GLU A 82 20.06 -6.09 10.57
N ALA A 83 19.87 -6.03 11.89
CA ALA A 83 18.79 -5.28 12.50
C ALA A 83 18.90 -3.78 12.20
N TYR A 84 20.10 -3.21 12.31
CA TYR A 84 20.34 -1.80 11.94
C TYR A 84 20.03 -1.54 10.47
N ARG A 85 20.44 -2.44 9.57
CA ARG A 85 20.11 -2.31 8.14
C ARG A 85 18.59 -2.35 7.92
N GLN A 86 17.89 -3.28 8.56
CA GLN A 86 16.42 -3.40 8.45
C GLN A 86 15.72 -2.14 8.97
N ILE A 87 16.13 -1.63 10.13
CA ILE A 87 15.59 -0.38 10.70
C ILE A 87 15.79 0.77 9.72
N SER A 88 17.00 0.93 9.17
CA SER A 88 17.30 2.00 8.20
C SER A 88 16.45 1.89 6.93
N THR A 89 16.19 0.68 6.43
CA THR A 89 15.28 0.47 5.30
C THR A 89 13.84 0.88 5.66
N LEU A 90 13.32 0.41 6.79
CA LEU A 90 11.96 0.74 7.23
C LEU A 90 11.77 2.24 7.50
N GLU A 91 12.78 2.92 8.04
CA GLU A 91 12.78 4.37 8.21
C GLU A 91 12.70 5.10 6.86
N GLY A 92 13.43 4.60 5.85
CA GLY A 92 13.35 5.09 4.47
C GLY A 92 11.97 4.92 3.86
N ASP A 93 11.41 3.72 3.92
CA ASP A 93 10.07 3.40 3.38
C ASP A 93 8.98 4.23 4.08
N LEU A 94 9.10 4.44 5.39
CA LEU A 94 8.18 5.28 6.18
C LEU A 94 8.25 6.74 5.74
N ALA A 95 9.45 7.27 5.50
CA ALA A 95 9.65 8.63 5.01
C ALA A 95 9.06 8.81 3.60
N GLU A 96 9.29 7.85 2.70
CA GLU A 96 8.72 7.85 1.34
C GLU A 96 7.19 7.80 1.38
N THR A 97 6.62 6.87 2.15
CA THR A 97 5.16 6.73 2.29
C THR A 97 4.53 8.00 2.85
N THR A 98 5.20 8.63 3.82
CA THR A 98 4.78 9.92 4.40
C THR A 98 4.80 11.04 3.35
N ALA A 99 5.85 11.13 2.54
CA ALA A 99 5.95 12.12 1.47
C ALA A 99 4.86 11.93 0.40
N ILE A 100 4.60 10.68 -0.01
CA ILE A 100 3.53 10.34 -0.97
C ILE A 100 2.17 10.72 -0.39
N ARG A 101 1.90 10.36 0.87
CA ARG A 101 0.66 10.73 1.56
C ARG A 101 0.45 12.24 1.57
N ASP A 102 1.49 13.01 1.88
CA ASP A 102 1.39 14.48 1.96
C ASP A 102 1.15 15.10 0.58
N GLN A 103 1.78 14.55 -0.47
CA GLN A 103 1.53 14.96 -1.85
C GLN A 103 0.09 14.63 -2.29
N LEU A 104 -0.44 13.46 -1.93
CA LEU A 104 -1.83 13.10 -2.23
C LEU A 104 -2.82 14.00 -1.50
N HIS A 105 -2.58 14.33 -0.23
CA HIS A 105 -3.41 15.30 0.49
C HIS A 105 -3.40 16.68 -0.16
N LYS A 106 -2.25 17.13 -0.67
CA LYS A 106 -2.17 18.38 -1.44
C LYS A 106 -3.01 18.29 -2.72
N TYR A 107 -2.87 17.20 -3.46
CA TYR A 107 -3.60 16.98 -4.71
C TYR A 107 -5.12 16.91 -4.49
N ILE A 108 -5.59 16.31 -3.38
CA ILE A 108 -7.00 16.30 -3.02
C ILE A 108 -7.53 17.73 -2.86
N ARG A 109 -6.82 18.61 -2.15
CA ARG A 109 -7.23 20.02 -1.99
C ARG A 109 -7.28 20.77 -3.32
N GLU A 110 -6.34 20.50 -4.22
CA GLU A 110 -6.33 21.09 -5.57
C GLU A 110 -7.55 20.63 -6.38
N LEU A 111 -7.93 19.36 -6.28
CA LEU A 111 -9.14 18.82 -6.93
C LEU A 111 -10.42 19.40 -6.33
N GLU A 112 -10.49 19.54 -5.00
CA GLU A 112 -11.61 20.17 -4.30
C GLU A 112 -11.79 21.62 -4.76
N GLN A 113 -10.71 22.40 -4.81
CA GLN A 113 -10.74 23.77 -5.29
C GLN A 113 -11.20 23.86 -6.76
N ALA A 114 -10.66 23.00 -7.63
CA ALA A 114 -11.07 22.97 -9.04
C ALA A 114 -12.56 22.61 -9.21
N ASN A 115 -13.09 21.74 -8.34
CA ASN A 115 -14.50 21.40 -8.35
C ASN A 115 -15.38 22.57 -7.90
N ASP A 116 -14.99 23.29 -6.84
CA ASP A 116 -15.69 24.50 -6.39
C ASP A 116 -15.73 25.57 -7.49
N ASP A 117 -14.62 25.76 -8.22
CA ASP A 117 -14.54 26.69 -9.34
C ASP A 117 -15.43 26.25 -10.51
N LEU A 118 -15.47 24.95 -10.80
CA LEU A 118 -16.36 24.38 -11.82
C LEU A 118 -17.83 24.55 -11.46
N GLU A 119 -18.21 24.31 -10.20
CA GLU A 119 -19.57 24.56 -9.72
C GLU A 119 -19.94 26.04 -9.83
N ARG A 120 -19.02 26.95 -9.49
CA ARG A 120 -19.23 28.39 -9.65
C ARG A 120 -19.46 28.76 -11.11
N ALA A 121 -18.62 28.26 -12.03
CA ALA A 121 -18.76 28.49 -13.46
C ALA A 121 -20.09 27.95 -14.01
N LYS A 122 -20.51 26.76 -13.54
CA LYS A 122 -21.80 26.16 -13.88
C LYS A 122 -22.95 27.08 -13.45
N ARG A 123 -22.94 27.58 -12.21
CA ARG A 123 -23.99 28.49 -11.71
C ARG A 123 -24.06 29.77 -12.53
N ALA A 124 -22.91 30.39 -12.84
CA ALA A 124 -22.86 31.58 -13.69
C ALA A 124 -23.41 31.33 -15.09
N THR A 125 -23.12 30.16 -15.67
CA THR A 125 -23.64 29.77 -16.99
C THR A 125 -25.15 29.59 -16.96
N ILE A 126 -25.70 28.93 -15.94
CA ILE A 126 -27.14 28.75 -15.77
C ILE A 126 -27.84 30.12 -15.67
N MET A 127 -27.34 31.03 -14.83
CA MET A 127 -27.90 32.38 -14.71
C MET A 127 -27.87 33.14 -16.05
N SER A 128 -26.77 33.05 -16.81
CA SER A 128 -26.69 33.69 -18.13
C SER A 128 -27.66 33.10 -19.15
N LEU A 129 -27.97 31.81 -19.05
CA LEU A 129 -28.98 31.17 -19.90
C LEU A 129 -30.39 31.62 -19.51
N GLU A 130 -30.70 31.64 -18.21
CA GLU A 130 -31.97 32.13 -17.68
C GLU A 130 -32.22 33.60 -18.09
N ASP A 131 -31.19 34.46 -18.00
CA ASP A 131 -31.26 35.85 -18.47
C ASP A 131 -31.56 35.94 -19.98
N PHE A 132 -30.98 35.05 -20.79
CA PHE A 132 -31.25 35.00 -22.23
C PHE A 132 -32.67 34.52 -22.51
N GLU A 133 -33.14 33.49 -21.82
CA GLU A 133 -34.50 32.97 -21.91
C GLU A 133 -35.53 34.05 -21.58
N GLN A 134 -35.33 34.82 -20.50
CA GLN A 134 -36.21 35.93 -20.13
C GLN A 134 -36.28 37.01 -21.21
N ARG A 135 -35.12 37.41 -21.78
CA ARG A 135 -35.09 38.37 -22.90
C ARG A 135 -35.79 37.84 -24.13
N MET A 136 -35.61 36.55 -24.44
CA MET A 136 -36.28 35.92 -25.58
C MET A 136 -37.79 35.89 -25.40
N ASN A 137 -38.27 35.56 -24.20
CA ASN A 137 -39.70 35.61 -23.87
C ASN A 137 -40.27 37.02 -24.05
N HIS A 138 -39.56 38.06 -23.60
CA HIS A 138 -39.99 39.44 -23.80
C HIS A 138 -40.10 39.83 -25.28
N VAL A 139 -39.15 39.37 -26.12
CA VAL A 139 -39.21 39.58 -27.57
C VAL A 139 -40.40 38.83 -28.19
N ILE A 140 -40.70 37.60 -27.72
CA ILE A 140 -41.86 36.83 -28.17
C ILE A 140 -43.16 37.57 -27.82
N GLU A 141 -43.31 38.03 -26.59
CA GLU A 141 -44.49 38.80 -26.14
C GLU A 141 -44.68 40.07 -26.97
N ARG A 142 -43.59 40.81 -27.22
CA ARG A 142 -43.63 42.00 -28.08
C ARG A 142 -44.03 41.67 -29.52
N ASN A 143 -43.53 40.59 -30.09
CA ASN A 143 -43.88 40.18 -31.44
C ASN A 143 -45.36 39.78 -31.53
N ALA A 144 -45.89 39.04 -30.54
CA ALA A 144 -47.31 38.69 -30.48
C ALA A 144 -48.20 39.94 -30.38
N PHE A 145 -47.79 40.95 -29.60
CA PHE A 145 -48.48 42.23 -29.54
C PHE A 145 -48.49 42.95 -30.90
N LEU A 146 -47.34 43.02 -31.58
CA LEU A 146 -47.24 43.63 -32.91
C LEU A 146 -48.05 42.87 -33.97
N GLU A 147 -48.12 41.54 -33.90
CA GLU A 147 -48.98 40.73 -34.77
C GLU A 147 -50.46 41.11 -34.58
N SER A 148 -50.91 41.28 -33.34
CA SER A 148 -52.28 41.74 -33.08
C SER A 148 -52.58 43.15 -33.60
N GLU A 149 -51.63 44.09 -33.50
CA GLU A 149 -51.77 45.43 -34.09
C GLU A 149 -51.84 45.38 -35.62
N LEU A 150 -51.12 44.45 -36.25
CA LEU A 150 -51.19 44.22 -37.69
C LEU A 150 -52.54 43.62 -38.11
N ASP A 151 -53.07 42.65 -37.36
CA ASP A 151 -54.38 42.05 -37.60
C ASP A 151 -55.51 43.09 -37.47
N GLU A 152 -55.47 43.95 -36.45
CA GLU A 152 -56.43 45.06 -36.30
C GLU A 152 -56.38 46.02 -37.49
N LYS A 153 -55.16 46.36 -37.93
CA LYS A 153 -54.96 47.21 -39.11
C LYS A 153 -55.52 46.56 -40.37
N GLU A 154 -55.34 45.25 -40.56
CA GLU A 154 -55.91 44.50 -41.69
C GLU A 154 -57.45 44.52 -41.65
N SER A 155 -58.07 44.26 -40.50
CA SER A 155 -59.51 44.35 -40.30
C SER A 155 -60.09 45.73 -40.62
N LEU A 156 -59.39 46.80 -40.21
CA LEU A 156 -59.76 48.18 -40.55
C LEU A 156 -59.63 48.44 -42.06
N LEU A 157 -58.57 47.93 -42.71
CA LEU A 157 -58.41 48.05 -44.17
C LEU A 157 -59.54 47.35 -44.91
N GLU A 158 -59.93 46.14 -44.49
CA GLU A 158 -61.09 45.45 -45.03
C GLU A 158 -62.38 46.26 -44.86
N SER A 159 -62.60 46.82 -43.67
CA SER A 159 -63.79 47.63 -43.37
C SER A 159 -63.86 48.90 -44.23
N VAL A 160 -62.73 49.59 -44.40
CA VAL A 160 -62.61 50.75 -45.30
C VAL A 160 -62.88 50.35 -46.75
N GLN A 161 -62.35 49.21 -47.19
CA GLN A 161 -62.57 48.72 -48.55
C GLN A 161 -64.04 48.35 -48.79
N ARG A 162 -64.70 47.68 -47.84
CA ARG A 162 -66.16 47.39 -47.90
C ARG A 162 -66.99 48.66 -47.98
N LEU A 163 -66.76 49.63 -47.10
CA LEU A 163 -67.46 50.93 -47.12
C LEU A 163 -67.24 51.69 -48.44
N LYS A 164 -66.03 51.62 -49.00
CA LYS A 164 -65.70 52.19 -50.31
C LYS A 164 -66.47 51.50 -51.43
N ASP A 165 -66.65 50.19 -51.37
CA ASP A 165 -67.42 49.42 -52.35
C ASP A 165 -68.94 49.69 -52.21
N GLU A 166 -69.46 49.84 -50.99
CA GLU A 166 -70.84 50.28 -50.73
C GLU A 166 -71.10 51.71 -51.24
N ALA A 167 -70.17 52.64 -51.00
CA ALA A 167 -70.24 54.01 -51.51
C ALA A 167 -70.16 54.06 -53.06
N ARG A 168 -69.44 53.13 -53.69
CA ARG A 168 -69.46 52.94 -55.15
C ARG A 168 -70.76 52.34 -55.65
N GLY A 169 -71.39 51.43 -54.89
CA GLY A 169 -72.69 50.83 -55.22
C GLY A 169 -73.86 51.82 -55.24
N LEU A 170 -73.76 52.93 -54.51
CA LEU A 170 -74.75 54.01 -54.52
C LEU A 170 -74.58 55.01 -55.69
N SER A 171 -73.54 54.86 -56.51
CA SER A 171 -73.24 55.75 -57.64
C SER A 171 -72.97 54.94 -58.91
N SER A 172 -74.02 54.37 -59.53
CA SER A 172 -74.20 54.11 -60.99
C SER A 172 -75.19 52.93 -61.27
N PRO A 173 -76.05 52.98 -62.33
CA PRO A 173 -77.16 52.04 -62.59
C PRO A 173 -76.74 50.72 -63.30
N PRO A 174 -77.63 49.70 -63.44
CA PRO A 174 -77.24 48.32 -63.79
C PRO A 174 -77.17 48.06 -65.30
N PRO A 175 -76.55 46.95 -65.74
CA PRO A 175 -77.26 46.12 -66.72
C PRO A 175 -77.09 44.59 -66.62
N SER A 176 -77.95 43.97 -67.44
CA SER A 176 -78.47 42.62 -67.67
C SER A 176 -77.50 41.48 -68.03
N ARG A 177 -78.00 40.23 -67.87
CA ARG A 177 -77.43 38.91 -68.28
C ARG A 177 -78.24 38.33 -69.50
N PRO A 178 -77.95 37.13 -70.06
CA PRO A 178 -76.96 36.64 -71.08
C PRO A 178 -77.64 36.17 -72.42
N PRO A 179 -77.04 35.32 -73.35
CA PRO A 179 -76.81 33.86 -73.20
C PRO A 179 -75.56 33.22 -73.94
N HIS A 180 -75.42 31.88 -73.80
CA HIS A 180 -74.36 30.86 -74.10
C HIS A 180 -74.26 30.34 -75.58
N PRO A 181 -73.55 29.22 -76.00
CA PRO A 181 -72.48 28.31 -75.44
C PRO A 181 -71.32 27.82 -76.41
N SER A 182 -70.40 27.00 -75.85
CA SER A 182 -69.64 25.82 -76.41
C SER A 182 -68.21 25.92 -77.01
N ALA A 183 -67.23 25.27 -76.35
CA ALA A 183 -66.39 24.13 -76.82
C ALA A 183 -64.97 24.07 -76.18
N SER A 184 -64.54 22.86 -75.79
CA SER A 184 -63.30 22.50 -75.04
C SER A 184 -62.03 22.35 -75.91
N PRO A 185 -60.80 22.26 -75.33
CA PRO A 185 -60.16 20.94 -75.17
C PRO A 185 -59.18 20.72 -73.97
N PHE A 186 -59.01 19.42 -73.66
CA PHE A 186 -57.96 18.60 -72.99
C PHE A 186 -56.63 19.20 -72.46
N ILE A 187 -56.15 18.73 -71.28
CA ILE A 187 -55.09 17.69 -71.01
C ILE A 187 -54.84 17.51 -69.47
N THR A 188 -54.68 16.25 -69.03
CA THR A 188 -54.36 15.64 -67.69
C THR A 188 -52.83 15.60 -67.37
N PRO A 189 -52.24 15.03 -66.27
CA PRO A 189 -52.63 14.64 -64.86
C PRO A 189 -51.52 15.03 -63.78
N PRO A 190 -51.31 14.37 -62.60
CA PRO A 190 -52.12 14.10 -61.38
C PRO A 190 -51.43 14.61 -60.04
N PRO A 191 -51.57 13.98 -58.83
CA PRO A 191 -52.34 14.47 -57.69
C PRO A 191 -51.51 14.76 -56.41
N SER A 192 -52.14 15.25 -55.32
CA SER A 192 -52.02 14.71 -53.94
C SER A 192 -52.75 15.56 -52.91
N TYR A 193 -53.78 14.98 -52.29
CA TYR A 193 -54.33 15.43 -51.02
C TYR A 193 -53.54 14.79 -49.88
N SER A 194 -53.25 15.55 -48.83
CA SER A 194 -53.02 15.01 -47.49
C SER A 194 -53.33 16.09 -46.45
N ARG A 195 -54.33 15.84 -45.62
CA ARG A 195 -54.39 16.40 -44.26
C ARG A 195 -55.04 15.37 -43.35
N GLY A 196 -54.18 14.53 -42.80
CA GLY A 196 -54.48 13.59 -41.73
C GLY A 196 -54.20 14.26 -40.38
N ASP A 197 -55.11 14.02 -39.46
CA ASP A 197 -54.97 14.22 -38.03
C ASP A 197 -54.13 13.06 -37.42
N GLY A 198 -53.40 13.34 -36.33
CA GLY A 198 -52.83 12.33 -35.43
C GLY A 198 -51.37 11.86 -35.65
N GLN A 199 -50.47 12.38 -34.81
CA GLN A 199 -49.38 11.65 -34.13
C GLN A 199 -48.41 10.77 -34.98
N SER A 200 -47.27 11.32 -35.41
CA SER A 200 -45.92 10.67 -35.34
C SER A 200 -44.86 11.53 -36.04
N GLY A 201 -43.66 11.56 -35.46
CA GLY A 201 -42.66 12.61 -35.65
C GLY A 201 -42.16 12.88 -37.08
N THR A 202 -41.74 14.12 -37.29
CA THR A 202 -40.98 14.55 -38.47
C THR A 202 -39.73 13.69 -38.63
N PRO A 203 -39.44 13.14 -39.82
CA PRO A 203 -38.19 12.42 -40.05
C PRO A 203 -37.04 13.41 -39.93
N LEU A 204 -36.13 13.16 -38.97
CA LEU A 204 -34.88 13.90 -38.81
C LEU A 204 -34.21 14.13 -40.17
N THR A 205 -33.82 15.37 -40.45
CA THR A 205 -33.12 15.74 -41.68
C THR A 205 -31.92 14.81 -41.89
N ALA A 206 -31.61 14.40 -43.13
CA ALA A 206 -30.51 13.47 -43.40
C ALA A 206 -29.19 13.87 -42.72
N SER A 207 -28.91 15.17 -42.65
CA SER A 207 -27.78 15.74 -41.91
C SER A 207 -27.82 15.49 -40.39
N ALA A 208 -28.98 15.64 -39.75
CA ALA A 208 -29.15 15.37 -38.31
C ALA A 208 -28.96 13.88 -37.98
N ARG A 209 -29.40 12.98 -38.87
CA ARG A 209 -29.16 11.54 -38.72
C ARG A 209 -27.69 11.17 -38.83
N ILE A 210 -26.98 11.72 -39.82
CA ILE A 210 -25.54 11.49 -40.00
C ILE A 210 -24.75 12.04 -38.82
N SER A 211 -25.11 13.23 -38.32
CA SER A 211 -24.49 13.83 -37.13
C SER A 211 -24.70 12.97 -35.87
N ALA A 212 -25.93 12.49 -35.65
CA ALA A 212 -26.23 11.61 -34.52
C ALA A 212 -25.46 10.29 -34.59
N LEU A 213 -25.38 9.66 -35.77
CA LEU A 213 -24.62 8.42 -35.96
C LEU A 213 -23.11 8.61 -35.75
N ASN A 214 -22.55 9.75 -36.15
CA ASN A 214 -21.14 10.06 -35.90
C ASN A 214 -20.85 10.22 -34.41
N ILE A 215 -21.72 10.92 -33.68
CA ILE A 215 -21.60 11.09 -32.23
C ILE A 215 -21.71 9.73 -31.52
N VAL A 216 -22.69 8.91 -31.90
CA VAL A 216 -22.85 7.55 -31.36
C VAL A 216 -21.62 6.69 -31.69
N GLY A 217 -21.09 6.78 -32.91
CA GLY A 217 -19.87 6.08 -33.31
C GLY A 217 -18.64 6.52 -32.53
N GLU A 218 -18.52 7.81 -32.20
CA GLU A 218 -17.44 8.32 -31.36
C GLU A 218 -17.57 7.86 -29.90
N LEU A 219 -18.79 7.87 -29.35
CA LEU A 219 -19.10 7.35 -28.02
C LEU A 219 -18.76 5.87 -27.89
N LEU A 220 -19.18 5.04 -28.85
CA LEU A 220 -18.85 3.60 -28.86
C LEU A 220 -17.34 3.35 -28.92
N ARG A 221 -16.59 4.16 -29.67
CA ARG A 221 -15.12 4.08 -29.72
C ARG A 221 -14.48 4.46 -28.39
N LYS A 222 -14.99 5.49 -27.71
CA LYS A 222 -14.52 5.88 -26.37
C LYS A 222 -14.85 4.81 -25.33
N VAL A 223 -16.05 4.21 -25.39
CA VAL A 223 -16.43 3.09 -24.51
C VAL A 223 -15.52 1.88 -24.74
N GLY A 224 -15.26 1.49 -25.99
CA GLY A 224 -14.31 0.40 -26.28
C GLY A 224 -12.89 0.67 -25.77
N ASN A 225 -12.40 1.91 -25.88
CA ASN A 225 -11.11 2.29 -25.32
C ASN A 225 -11.09 2.24 -23.78
N LEU A 226 -12.19 2.63 -23.12
CA LEU A 226 -12.32 2.54 -21.67
C LEU A 226 -12.38 1.08 -21.20
N GLU A 227 -13.12 0.23 -21.90
CA GLU A 227 -13.19 -1.21 -21.61
C GLU A 227 -11.83 -1.89 -21.76
N SER A 228 -11.06 -1.54 -22.81
CA SER A 228 -9.69 -2.04 -23.00
C SER A 228 -8.75 -1.60 -21.85
N LYS A 229 -8.83 -0.34 -21.42
CA LYS A 229 -8.06 0.15 -20.26
C LYS A 229 -8.49 -0.52 -18.95
N LEU A 230 -9.79 -0.76 -18.76
CA LEU A 230 -10.32 -1.46 -17.60
C LEU A 230 -9.84 -2.92 -17.55
N ALA A 231 -9.85 -3.61 -18.70
CA ALA A 231 -9.31 -4.96 -18.84
C ALA A 231 -7.82 -5.00 -18.48
N SER A 232 -7.03 -4.06 -18.99
CA SER A 232 -5.61 -3.92 -18.66
C SER A 232 -5.36 -3.64 -17.17
N CYS A 233 -6.17 -2.78 -16.53
CA CYS A 233 -6.08 -2.54 -15.09
C CYS A 233 -6.42 -3.80 -14.27
N ARG A 234 -7.43 -4.57 -14.70
CA ARG A 234 -7.82 -5.82 -14.04
C ARG A 234 -6.72 -6.88 -14.15
N GLU A 235 -6.06 -6.98 -15.31
CA GLU A 235 -4.94 -7.89 -15.54
C GLU A 235 -3.71 -7.49 -14.70
N PHE A 236 -3.41 -6.20 -14.62
CA PHE A 236 -2.36 -5.65 -13.75
C PHE A 236 -2.60 -5.95 -12.26
N VAL A 237 -3.85 -5.85 -11.79
CA VAL A 237 -4.22 -6.20 -10.40
C VAL A 237 -4.13 -7.71 -10.15
N TYR A 238 -4.36 -8.54 -11.17
CA TYR A 238 -4.18 -9.98 -11.07
C TYR A 238 -2.70 -10.40 -11.05
N GLU A 239 -1.85 -9.76 -11.85
CA GLU A 239 -0.39 -10.03 -11.84
C GLU A 239 0.31 -9.51 -10.57
N GLN A 240 -0.16 -8.43 -9.95
CA GLN A 240 0.39 -7.92 -8.68
C GLN A 240 0.01 -8.73 -7.43
N SER A 241 -0.81 -9.79 -7.56
CA SER A 241 -1.19 -10.62 -6.41
C SER A 241 -0.53 -12.00 -6.47
N PRO A 242 0.72 -12.17 -6.02
CA PRO A 242 1.33 -13.48 -5.84
C PRO A 242 0.82 -14.08 -4.52
N GLY A 243 -0.44 -14.50 -4.46
CA GLY A 243 -0.96 -15.01 -3.19
C GLY A 243 -2.45 -15.28 -3.10
N ARG A 244 -3.04 -16.03 -4.03
CA ARG A 244 -4.31 -16.70 -3.71
C ARG A 244 -4.46 -18.05 -4.38
N SER A 245 -3.91 -19.05 -3.71
CA SER A 245 -4.25 -20.46 -3.90
C SER A 245 -5.77 -20.64 -3.86
N THR A 246 -6.27 -21.32 -4.88
CA THR A 246 -7.63 -21.82 -5.00
C THR A 246 -7.99 -22.73 -3.83
N LEU A 247 -8.96 -22.32 -3.01
CA LEU A 247 -9.72 -23.24 -2.15
C LEU A 247 -11.19 -23.14 -2.53
N SER A 248 -11.64 -24.12 -3.31
CA SER A 248 -13.04 -24.44 -3.53
C SER A 248 -13.18 -25.94 -3.59
N GLY A 249 -13.87 -26.52 -2.61
CA GLY A 249 -14.46 -27.86 -2.68
C GLY A 249 -14.00 -28.81 -1.56
N GLY A 250 -14.90 -29.11 -0.61
CA GLY A 250 -14.73 -30.24 0.30
C GLY A 250 -15.60 -30.17 1.55
N GLN A 251 -16.70 -30.93 1.55
CA GLN A 251 -17.68 -31.08 2.64
C GLN A 251 -17.12 -31.90 3.84
N GLY A 252 -17.70 -31.68 5.03
CA GLY A 252 -17.85 -32.74 6.06
C GLY A 252 -17.31 -32.46 7.48
N ALA A 253 -18.21 -31.99 8.39
CA ALA A 253 -18.41 -32.26 9.85
C ALA A 253 -17.22 -32.49 10.84
N PRO A 254 -17.40 -32.43 12.20
CA PRO A 254 -18.37 -31.76 13.09
C PRO A 254 -17.69 -30.83 14.15
N PRO A 255 -18.41 -30.18 15.09
CA PRO A 255 -17.81 -29.22 16.04
C PRO A 255 -17.40 -29.87 17.37
N ILE A 256 -16.19 -29.57 17.86
CA ILE A 256 -15.73 -29.95 19.20
C ILE A 256 -15.19 -28.72 19.97
N GLN A 257 -15.94 -28.42 21.03
CA GLN A 257 -15.56 -27.94 22.36
C GLN A 257 -14.73 -26.65 22.55
N LYS A 258 -15.40 -25.72 23.25
CA LYS A 258 -14.82 -24.66 24.08
C LYS A 258 -13.80 -25.23 25.07
N GLY A 259 -12.60 -24.66 25.06
CA GLY A 259 -11.57 -24.85 26.08
C GLY A 259 -11.02 -23.49 26.50
N THR A 260 -11.10 -23.22 27.79
CA THR A 260 -10.63 -22.05 28.54
C THR A 260 -9.13 -22.12 28.83
N SER A 261 -8.40 -20.99 28.79
CA SER A 261 -7.19 -20.68 29.62
C SER A 261 -6.62 -19.33 29.16
N SER A 262 -6.75 -18.26 29.95
CA SER A 262 -5.82 -17.82 31.01
C SER A 262 -4.63 -17.02 30.46
N ASP A 263 -4.85 -15.71 30.26
CA ASP A 263 -3.78 -14.74 30.05
C ASP A 263 -3.07 -14.45 31.39
N THR A 264 -1.76 -14.65 31.43
CA THR A 264 -0.87 -14.04 32.43
C THR A 264 0.37 -13.52 31.70
N PRO A 265 0.66 -12.20 31.70
CA PRO A 265 1.91 -11.70 31.14
C PRO A 265 2.99 -11.64 32.23
N MET A 266 4.07 -12.41 32.06
CA MET A 266 5.28 -12.27 32.86
C MET A 266 6.20 -11.23 32.20
N VAL A 267 6.18 -9.99 32.70
CA VAL A 267 7.24 -9.01 32.45
C VAL A 267 8.14 -9.01 33.68
N LYS A 268 9.27 -9.73 33.62
CA LYS A 268 10.35 -9.61 34.60
C LYS A 268 11.36 -8.58 34.10
N ARG A 269 11.29 -7.39 34.68
CA ARG A 269 12.29 -6.33 34.55
C ARG A 269 13.55 -6.78 35.30
N LEU A 270 14.65 -7.00 34.59
CA LEU A 270 15.97 -7.22 35.20
C LEU A 270 16.53 -5.86 35.59
N ASP A 271 16.59 -5.60 36.90
CA ASP A 271 17.20 -4.40 37.49
C ASP A 271 18.65 -4.74 37.84
N PHE A 272 19.62 -4.07 37.19
CA PHE A 272 21.04 -4.21 37.53
C PHE A 272 21.38 -3.16 38.60
N GLY A 273 21.53 -3.62 39.85
CA GLY A 273 22.04 -2.78 40.95
C GLY A 273 23.51 -2.36 40.73
N PRO A 274 23.98 -1.28 41.37
CA PRO A 274 25.34 -0.78 41.18
C PRO A 274 26.36 -1.74 41.79
N GLY A 275 27.30 -2.22 40.98
CA GLY A 275 28.37 -3.11 41.40
C GLY A 275 29.33 -2.50 42.43
N PRO A 276 30.05 -3.33 43.21
CA PRO A 276 30.90 -2.86 44.30
C PRO A 276 32.13 -2.11 43.78
N LYS A 277 32.40 -0.95 44.40
CA LYS A 277 33.61 -0.16 44.15
C LYS A 277 34.81 -0.86 44.79
N ILE A 278 35.74 -1.29 43.96
CA ILE A 278 37.08 -1.72 44.39
C ILE A 278 37.85 -0.44 44.78
N ILE A 279 38.21 -0.34 46.05
CA ILE A 279 39.11 0.69 46.59
C ILE A 279 40.53 0.16 46.39
N LEU A 280 41.35 0.86 45.59
CA LEU A 280 42.81 0.71 45.58
C LEU A 280 43.42 1.42 46.78
#